data_AF-A0A2E7W374-F1
#
_entry.id   AF-A0A2E7W374-F1
#
_cell.length_a   1.000
_cell.length_b   1.000
_cell.length_c   1.000
_cell.angle_alpha   90.00
_cell.angle_beta   90.00
_cell.angle_gamma   90.00
#
_symmetry.space_group_name_H-M   'P 1'
#
loop_
_entity.id
_entity.type
_entity.pdbx_description
1 polymer ?
#
loop_
_entity_poly.entity_id
_entity_poly.type
_entity_poly.pdbx_seq_one_letter_code
_entity_poly.pdbx_strand_id
1 'polypeptide(L)'
;MTEDANVWTIEELVKLTDQVQTGKVTYRGKDFHFQFCELAEKEEPNLKAIPETASDQEKQDWATEAGTERILAMIKKANDKNPDGITLTDENWATVPVTLRYQITSEILSYQQEVTENFITG
;
A
#
# COMPACT_ATOMS: atom_id res chain seq x y z
N MET A 1 14.98 36.62 7.03
CA MET A 1 13.93 35.59 6.98
C MET A 1 14.64 34.31 6.63
N THR A 2 14.77 33.41 7.60
CA THR A 2 15.56 32.17 7.47
C THR A 2 14.75 31.12 6.72
N GLU A 3 15.33 30.58 5.65
CA GLU A 3 14.81 29.54 4.75
C GLU A 3 14.82 28.13 5.39
N ASP A 4 14.52 28.01 6.68
CA ASP A 4 14.58 26.71 7.40
C ASP A 4 13.22 25.98 7.48
N ALA A 5 12.17 26.50 6.82
CA ALA A 5 10.81 25.98 6.96
C ALA A 5 10.41 24.92 5.92
N ASN A 6 11.32 24.48 5.05
CA ASN A 6 11.00 23.57 3.94
C ASN A 6 11.88 22.31 3.91
N VAL A 7 12.22 21.76 5.08
CA VAL A 7 12.94 20.49 5.20
C VAL A 7 12.19 19.60 6.17
N TRP A 8 11.85 18.40 5.72
CA TRP A 8 11.21 17.39 6.56
C TRP A 8 12.11 16.97 7.72
N THR A 9 11.54 16.86 8.90
CA THR A 9 12.17 16.17 10.02
C THR A 9 11.93 14.67 9.92
N ILE A 10 12.84 13.87 10.50
CA ILE A 10 12.65 12.41 10.59
C ILE A 10 11.34 12.07 11.31
N GLU A 11 10.95 12.85 12.33
CA GLU A 11 9.71 12.63 13.07
C GLU A 11 8.47 12.84 12.19
N GLU A 12 8.49 13.82 11.29
CA GLU A 12 7.41 14.03 10.32
C GLU A 12 7.35 12.91 9.29
N LEU A 13 8.49 12.47 8.75
CA LEU A 13 8.54 11.36 7.79
C LEU A 13 8.02 10.05 8.41
N VAL A 14 8.38 9.77 9.66
CA VAL A 14 7.85 8.60 10.38
C VAL A 14 6.34 8.71 10.55
N LYS A 15 5.82 9.90 10.90
CA LYS A 15 4.37 10.12 11.03
C LYS A 15 3.61 9.88 9.74
N LEU A 16 4.19 10.19 8.57
CA LEU A 16 3.55 9.90 7.27
C LEU A 16 3.31 8.40 7.11
N THR A 17 4.30 7.58 7.47
CA THR A 17 4.13 6.11 7.43
C THR A 17 3.14 5.59 8.47
N ASP A 18 2.83 6.37 9.51
CA ASP A 18 1.93 5.96 10.59
C ASP A 18 0.49 6.46 10.43
N GLN A 19 0.21 7.21 9.36
CA GLN A 19 -1.11 7.77 9.09
C GLN A 19 -2.00 6.75 8.35
N VAL A 20 -3.19 6.50 8.89
CA VAL A 20 -4.22 5.73 8.19
C VAL A 20 -4.81 6.57 7.07
N GLN A 21 -4.82 5.99 5.89
CA GLN A 21 -5.39 6.57 4.69
C GLN A 21 -6.65 5.81 4.30
N THR A 22 -7.51 6.46 3.51
CA THR A 22 -8.73 5.84 2.99
C THR A 22 -8.73 5.90 1.47
N GLY A 23 -9.04 4.77 0.85
CA GLY A 23 -9.22 4.66 -0.59
C GLY A 23 -10.66 4.33 -0.94
N LYS A 24 -11.04 4.60 -2.18
CA LYS A 24 -12.40 4.36 -2.67
C LYS A 24 -12.38 3.85 -4.10
N VAL A 25 -13.06 2.74 -4.34
CA VAL A 25 -13.25 2.18 -5.70
C VAL A 25 -14.74 1.99 -5.99
N THR A 26 -15.19 2.35 -7.19
CA THR A 26 -16.55 2.06 -7.63
C THR A 26 -16.58 0.69 -8.31
N TYR A 27 -17.28 -0.26 -7.70
CA TYR A 27 -17.43 -1.63 -8.20
C TYR A 27 -18.89 -1.98 -8.44
N ARG A 28 -19.23 -2.30 -9.69
CA ARG A 28 -20.61 -2.67 -10.11
C ARG A 28 -21.66 -1.65 -9.65
N GLY A 29 -21.34 -0.36 -9.76
CA GLY A 29 -22.23 0.75 -9.42
C GLY A 29 -22.37 1.04 -7.93
N LYS A 30 -21.54 0.44 -7.07
CA LYS A 30 -21.46 0.75 -5.64
C LYS A 30 -20.04 1.14 -5.25
N ASP A 31 -19.93 2.11 -4.35
CA ASP A 31 -18.64 2.51 -3.80
C ASP A 31 -18.24 1.53 -2.69
N PHE A 32 -17.00 1.05 -2.79
CA PHE A 32 -16.33 0.29 -1.76
C PHE A 32 -15.21 1.15 -1.18
N HIS A 33 -15.29 1.39 0.11
CA HIS A 33 -14.28 2.12 0.87
C HIS A 33 -13.36 1.12 1.56
N PHE A 34 -12.07 1.42 1.61
CA PHE A 34 -11.08 0.63 2.32
C PHE A 34 -10.05 1.56 2.95
N GLN A 35 -9.21 1.01 3.82
CA GLN A 35 -8.14 1.73 4.48
C GLN A 35 -6.80 1.04 4.28
N PHE A 36 -5.74 1.84 4.27
CA PHE A 36 -4.36 1.38 4.13
C PHE A 36 -3.42 2.37 4.81
N CYS A 37 -2.21 1.94 5.10
CA CYS A 37 -1.20 2.74 5.79
C CYS A 37 0.16 2.40 5.16
N GLU A 38 0.98 3.41 4.88
CA GLU A 38 2.32 3.18 4.32
C GLU A 38 3.17 2.34 5.27
N LEU A 39 4.09 1.56 4.69
CA LEU A 39 5.02 0.74 5.44
C LEU A 39 6.34 1.48 5.61
N ALA A 40 6.87 1.47 6.82
CA ALA A 40 8.29 1.69 7.01
C ALA A 40 9.06 0.44 6.54
N GLU A 41 10.33 0.59 6.21
CA GLU A 41 11.20 -0.51 5.74
C GLU A 41 11.14 -1.75 6.66
N LYS A 42 11.11 -1.55 7.98
CA LYS A 42 11.05 -2.64 8.97
C LYS A 42 9.72 -3.41 8.99
N GLU A 43 8.69 -2.89 8.31
CA GLU A 43 7.33 -3.42 8.25
C GLU A 43 7.02 -4.06 6.90
N GLU A 44 7.91 -3.89 5.90
CA GLU A 44 7.83 -4.58 4.62
C GLU A 44 7.81 -6.11 4.84
N PRO A 45 6.98 -6.85 4.08
CA PRO A 45 6.97 -8.31 4.16
C PRO A 45 8.35 -8.87 3.80
N ASN A 46 8.80 -9.86 4.58
CA ASN A 46 10.07 -10.53 4.31
C ASN A 46 9.92 -11.53 3.17
N LEU A 47 10.05 -11.02 1.95
CA LEU A 47 9.91 -11.79 0.73
C LEU A 47 11.18 -12.58 0.44
N LYS A 48 11.04 -13.87 0.15
CA LYS A 48 12.18 -14.70 -0.27
C LYS A 48 12.64 -14.23 -1.64
N ALA A 49 13.93 -13.93 -1.76
CA ALA A 49 14.54 -13.67 -3.07
C ALA A 49 14.43 -14.93 -3.96
N ILE A 50 14.12 -14.70 -5.24
CA ILE A 50 14.16 -15.75 -6.26
C ILE A 50 15.54 -15.79 -6.93
N PRO A 51 15.99 -16.95 -7.42
CA PRO A 51 17.26 -17.07 -8.13
C PRO A 51 17.28 -16.20 -9.39
N GLU A 52 18.45 -15.64 -9.75
CA GLU A 52 18.60 -14.87 -11.00
C GLU A 52 18.31 -15.72 -12.25
N THR A 53 18.53 -17.03 -12.14
CA THR A 53 18.27 -18.05 -13.17
C THR A 53 16.80 -18.41 -13.32
N ALA A 54 15.91 -17.86 -12.48
CA ALA A 54 14.48 -18.07 -12.63
C ALA A 54 13.99 -17.56 -14.00
N SER A 55 13.02 -18.28 -14.56
CA SER A 55 12.36 -17.90 -15.80
C SER A 55 11.60 -16.58 -15.67
N ASP A 56 11.27 -15.97 -16.80
CA ASP A 56 10.50 -14.72 -16.81
C ASP A 56 9.11 -14.90 -16.20
N GLN A 57 8.50 -16.08 -16.34
CA GLN A 57 7.22 -16.39 -15.72
C GLN A 57 7.35 -16.45 -14.18
N GLU A 58 8.36 -17.15 -13.66
CA GLU A 58 8.59 -17.23 -12.21
C GLU A 58 8.89 -15.85 -11.60
N LYS A 59 9.60 -14.98 -12.33
CA LYS A 59 9.84 -13.58 -11.93
C LYS A 59 8.55 -12.77 -11.88
N GLN A 60 7.66 -12.95 -12.85
CA GLN A 60 6.36 -12.27 -12.89
C GLN A 60 5.42 -12.75 -11.77
N ASP A 61 5.38 -14.06 -11.54
CA ASP A 61 4.57 -14.66 -10.48
C ASP A 61 5.04 -14.17 -9.10
N TRP A 62 6.36 -14.19 -8.88
CA TRP A 62 6.96 -13.65 -7.66
C TRP A 62 6.65 -12.17 -7.46
N ALA A 63 6.78 -11.35 -8.51
CA ALA A 63 6.48 -9.91 -8.42
C ALA A 63 5.01 -9.65 -8.07
N THR A 64 4.10 -10.49 -8.58
CA THR A 64 2.66 -10.41 -8.28
C THR A 64 2.38 -10.81 -6.83
N GLU A 65 3.01 -11.87 -6.34
CA GLU A 65 2.90 -12.33 -4.95
C GLU A 65 3.46 -11.28 -3.99
N ALA A 66 4.67 -10.79 -4.26
CA ALA A 66 5.33 -9.71 -3.52
C ALA A 66 4.45 -8.45 -3.40
N GLY A 67 3.88 -8.01 -4.54
CA GLY A 67 2.96 -6.87 -4.55
C GLY A 67 1.71 -7.12 -3.71
N THR A 68 1.15 -8.33 -3.78
CA THR A 68 -0.04 -8.70 -2.98
C THR A 68 0.27 -8.70 -1.48
N GLU A 69 1.39 -9.30 -1.06
CA GLU A 69 1.80 -9.32 0.34
C GLU A 69 2.02 -7.91 0.90
N ARG A 70 2.63 -7.01 0.12
CA ARG A 70 2.83 -5.61 0.51
C ARG A 70 1.50 -4.90 0.73
N ILE A 71 0.55 -5.05 -0.19
CA ILE A 71 -0.79 -4.45 -0.07
C ILE A 71 -1.51 -4.96 1.18
N LEU A 72 -1.45 -6.27 1.45
CA LEU A 72 -2.05 -6.84 2.66
C LEU A 72 -1.40 -6.32 3.93
N ALA A 73 -0.07 -6.17 3.95
CA ALA A 73 0.63 -5.57 5.09
C ALA A 73 0.19 -4.11 5.34
N MET A 74 0.02 -3.31 4.28
CA MET A 74 -0.50 -1.92 4.39
C MET A 74 -1.92 -1.88 4.97
N ILE A 75 -2.79 -2.76 4.50
CA ILE A 75 -4.17 -2.90 4.99
C ILE A 75 -4.18 -3.35 6.45
N LYS A 76 -3.37 -4.36 6.78
CA LYS A 76 -3.26 -4.90 8.15
C LYS A 76 -2.78 -3.83 9.13
N LYS A 77 -1.72 -3.09 8.78
CA LYS A 77 -1.23 -1.96 9.60
C LYS A 77 -2.32 -0.91 9.81
N ALA A 78 -3.10 -0.59 8.78
CA ALA A 78 -4.22 0.35 8.90
C ALA A 78 -5.31 -0.18 9.83
N ASN A 79 -5.64 -1.47 9.76
CA ASN A 79 -6.62 -2.11 10.64
C ASN A 79 -6.17 -2.12 12.10
N ASP A 80 -4.89 -2.42 12.35
CA ASP A 80 -4.34 -2.40 13.71
C ASP A 80 -4.40 -0.99 14.33
N LYS A 81 -4.27 0.06 13.50
CA LYS A 81 -4.35 1.47 13.93
C LYS A 81 -5.79 2.00 14.01
N ASN A 82 -6.68 1.52 13.16
CA ASN A 82 -8.08 1.94 13.07
C ASN A 82 -9.00 0.72 12.99
N PRO A 83 -9.20 0.00 14.11
CA PRO A 83 -9.95 -1.25 14.14
C PRO A 83 -11.45 -1.07 13.86
N ASP A 84 -12.00 0.12 14.12
CA ASP A 84 -13.40 0.46 13.87
C ASP A 84 -13.67 0.86 12.40
N GLY A 85 -12.63 0.91 11.56
CA GLY A 85 -12.73 1.24 10.14
C GLY A 85 -13.35 0.14 9.28
N ILE A 86 -13.59 0.44 7.99
CA ILE A 86 -14.03 -0.57 7.02
C ILE A 86 -12.81 -1.42 6.62
N THR A 87 -12.83 -2.70 6.99
CA THR A 87 -11.63 -3.53 6.93
C THR A 87 -11.75 -4.65 5.89
N LEU A 88 -10.89 -4.56 4.87
CA LEU A 88 -10.37 -5.76 4.23
C LEU A 88 -9.42 -6.45 5.20
N THR A 89 -9.41 -7.77 5.21
CA THR A 89 -8.50 -8.58 6.02
C THR A 89 -7.89 -9.68 5.17
N ASP A 90 -6.79 -10.26 5.62
CA ASP A 90 -6.17 -11.41 4.93
C ASP A 90 -7.18 -12.55 4.72
N GLU A 91 -8.09 -12.76 5.69
CA GLU A 91 -9.13 -13.78 5.64
C GLU A 91 -10.16 -13.52 4.54
N ASN A 92 -10.62 -12.27 4.39
CA ASN A 92 -11.66 -11.95 3.41
C ASN A 92 -11.07 -11.61 2.04
N TRP A 93 -9.81 -11.19 1.94
CA TRP A 93 -9.15 -10.80 0.70
C TRP A 93 -9.24 -11.89 -0.35
N ALA A 94 -8.97 -13.16 0.01
CA ALA A 94 -9.07 -14.28 -0.92
C ALA A 94 -10.48 -14.52 -1.48
N THR A 95 -11.51 -14.03 -0.79
CA THR A 95 -12.93 -14.18 -1.17
C THR A 95 -13.47 -12.99 -1.97
N VAL A 96 -12.75 -11.87 -2.00
CA VAL A 96 -13.11 -10.68 -2.77
C VAL A 96 -12.94 -10.97 -4.27
N PRO A 97 -13.84 -10.48 -5.15
CA PRO A 97 -13.69 -10.62 -6.59
C PRO A 97 -12.32 -10.16 -7.07
N VAL A 98 -11.65 -10.98 -7.89
CA VAL A 98 -10.33 -10.71 -8.45
C VAL A 98 -10.24 -9.31 -9.09
N THR A 99 -11.28 -8.90 -9.82
CA THR A 99 -11.35 -7.59 -10.46
C THR A 99 -11.39 -6.44 -9.45
N LEU A 100 -12.07 -6.61 -8.31
CA LEU A 100 -12.08 -5.61 -7.24
C LEU A 100 -10.72 -5.55 -6.55
N ARG A 101 -10.05 -6.69 -6.30
CA ARG A 101 -8.69 -6.71 -5.75
C ARG A 101 -7.72 -5.92 -6.63
N TYR A 102 -7.76 -6.12 -7.94
CA TYR A 102 -6.93 -5.35 -8.88
C TYR A 102 -7.21 -3.85 -8.81
N GLN A 103 -8.47 -3.43 -8.70
CA GLN A 103 -8.82 -2.01 -8.55
C GLN A 103 -8.27 -1.43 -7.25
N ILE A 104 -8.37 -2.16 -6.14
CA ILE A 104 -7.86 -1.72 -4.83
C ILE A 104 -6.34 -1.62 -4.85
N THR A 105 -5.65 -2.63 -5.39
CA THR A 105 -4.20 -2.60 -5.58
C THR A 105 -3.79 -1.41 -6.46
N SER A 106 -4.48 -1.19 -7.57
CA SER A 106 -4.19 -0.05 -8.45
C SER A 106 -4.36 1.28 -7.74
N GLU A 107 -5.43 1.46 -6.96
CA GLU A 107 -5.70 2.69 -6.20
C GLU A 107 -4.59 2.98 -5.19
N ILE A 108 -4.13 1.96 -4.44
CA ILE A 108 -3.04 2.10 -3.48
C ILE A 108 -1.71 2.43 -4.19
N LEU A 109 -1.43 1.79 -5.32
CA LEU A 109 -0.23 2.07 -6.10
C LEU A 109 -0.25 3.46 -6.73
N SER A 110 -1.41 3.91 -7.23
CA SER A 110 -1.59 5.27 -7.75
C SER A 110 -1.37 6.31 -6.66
N TYR A 111 -1.87 6.06 -5.45
CA TYR A 111 -1.57 6.92 -4.30
C TYR A 111 -0.05 7.03 -4.04
N GLN A 112 0.67 5.90 -4.06
CA GLN A 112 2.13 5.91 -3.86
C GLN A 112 2.86 6.68 -4.97
N GLN A 113 2.37 6.61 -6.21
CA GLN A 113 2.89 7.40 -7.33
C GLN A 113 2.63 8.89 -7.14
N GLU A 114 1.40 9.29 -6.78
CA GLU A 114 1.05 10.69 -6.51
C GLU A 114 1.90 11.27 -5.39
N VAL A 115 2.12 10.53 -4.31
CA VAL A 115 3.04 10.94 -3.24
C VAL A 115 4.43 11.16 -3.79
N THR A 116 4.97 10.23 -4.58
CA THR A 116 6.30 10.33 -5.19
C THR A 116 6.43 11.51 -6.16
N GLU A 117 5.43 11.78 -7.00
CA GLU A 117 5.41 12.90 -7.95
C GLU A 117 5.35 14.25 -7.23
N ASN A 118 4.58 14.34 -6.15
CA ASN A 118 4.52 15.51 -5.27
C ASN A 118 5.86 15.76 -4.55
N PHE A 119 6.68 14.71 -4.31
CA PHE A 119 8.04 14.85 -3.78
C PHE A 119 9.06 15.36 -4.80
N ILE A 120 8.88 15.11 -6.10
CA ILE A 120 9.84 15.49 -7.16
C ILE A 120 9.59 16.91 -7.70
N THR A 121 8.37 17.44 -7.52
CA THR A 121 7.95 18.75 -8.05
C THR A 121 7.97 19.89 -7.03
N GLY A 122 8.43 19.64 -5.80
CA GLY A 122 8.57 20.61 -4.71
C GLY A 122 9.92 21.29 -4.63
#